data_AF-A0A8T3NR38-F1
#
_entry.id   AF-A0A8T3NR38-F1
#
_cell.length_a   1.000
_cell.length_b   1.000
_cell.length_c   1.000
_cell.angle_alpha   90.00
_cell.angle_beta   90.00
_cell.angle_gamma   90.00
#
_symmetry.space_group_name_H-M   'P 1'
#
loop_
_entity.id
_entity.type
_entity.pdbx_description
1 polymer ?
#
loop_
_entity_poly.entity_id
_entity_poly.type
_entity_poly.pdbx_seq_one_letter_code
_entity_poly.pdbx_strand_id
1 'polypeptide(L)'
;MTTRTFSSVIVGTVIGVGPGQWNTPHGDLPGSASDITPLNVMRLLRIEVHQEVTGPQRTEMVRTVWVYGGTIGCHAFSYGGHEIVIEPGQRHVFFLGFATPETGLVDVQLVDQMWSIDEHDDVSTPLDGDIPCGLSSTASTPPPATAPTRGRQYTCDG
;
A
#
# COMPACT_ATOMS: atom_id res chain seq x y z
N MET A 1 -16.19 0.17 10.41
CA MET A 1 -15.04 -0.08 9.53
C MET A 1 -15.56 -0.05 8.10
N THR A 2 -15.14 0.93 7.30
CA THR A 2 -15.52 1.00 5.88
C THR A 2 -14.50 0.17 5.10
N THR A 3 -14.94 -0.89 4.44
CA THR A 3 -14.06 -1.69 3.58
C THR A 3 -13.61 -0.83 2.40
N ARG A 4 -12.33 -0.47 2.34
CA ARG A 4 -11.75 0.12 1.12
C ARG A 4 -11.65 -0.97 0.06
N THR A 5 -12.21 -0.71 -1.11
CA THR A 5 -12.15 -1.63 -2.25
C THR A 5 -11.01 -1.20 -3.17
N PHE A 6 -10.07 -2.11 -3.43
CA PHE A 6 -9.00 -1.91 -4.40
C PHE A 6 -9.33 -2.60 -5.72
N SER A 7 -8.78 -2.08 -6.82
CA SER A 7 -8.93 -2.66 -8.15
C SER A 7 -7.98 -3.83 -8.38
N SER A 8 -6.77 -3.76 -7.82
CA SER A 8 -5.76 -4.81 -7.88
C SER A 8 -4.73 -4.63 -6.78
N VAL A 9 -4.08 -5.73 -6.40
CA VAL A 9 -2.96 -5.74 -5.46
C VAL A 9 -1.79 -6.44 -6.12
N ILE A 10 -0.64 -5.79 -6.17
CA ILE A 10 0.57 -6.31 -6.81
C ILE A 10 1.75 -6.24 -5.85
N VAL A 11 2.70 -7.17 -6.01
CA VAL A 11 4.00 -7.14 -5.36
C VAL A 11 5.03 -6.80 -6.42
N GLY A 12 5.86 -5.80 -6.15
CA GLY A 12 6.81 -5.30 -7.15
C GLY A 12 8.00 -4.55 -6.56
N THR A 13 8.98 -4.32 -7.42
CA THR A 13 10.13 -3.44 -7.13
C THR A 13 9.96 -2.14 -7.89
N VAL A 14 10.17 -1.00 -7.23
CA VAL A 14 10.23 0.29 -7.92
C VAL A 14 11.52 0.33 -8.75
N ILE A 15 11.40 0.47 -10.06
CA ILE A 15 12.55 0.55 -10.97
C ILE A 15 12.76 1.95 -11.55
N GLY A 16 11.82 2.87 -11.28
CA GLY A 16 11.94 4.26 -11.69
C GLY A 16 10.92 5.14 -11.00
N VAL A 17 11.34 6.36 -10.69
CA VAL A 17 10.48 7.37 -10.07
C VAL A 17 10.56 8.64 -10.91
N GLY A 18 9.42 9.04 -11.46
CA GLY A 18 9.30 10.25 -12.26
C GLY A 18 9.30 11.53 -11.42
N PRO A 19 9.52 12.69 -12.07
CA PRO A 19 9.37 13.98 -11.43
C PRO A 19 7.92 14.20 -10.97
N GLY A 20 7.73 15.11 -10.02
CA GLY A 20 6.40 15.63 -9.71
C GLY A 20 5.86 16.43 -10.88
N GLN A 21 4.58 16.27 -11.17
CA GLN A 21 3.88 17.02 -12.22
C GLN A 21 2.46 17.33 -11.78
N TRP A 22 1.86 18.37 -12.38
CA TRP A 22 0.46 18.70 -12.12
C TRP A 22 -0.46 17.65 -12.72
N ASN A 23 -1.35 17.13 -11.90
CA ASN A 23 -2.49 16.33 -12.31
C ASN A 23 -3.68 17.25 -12.61
N THR A 24 -3.55 18.03 -13.69
CA THR A 24 -4.61 18.90 -14.23
C THR A 24 -4.78 18.57 -15.73
N PRO A 25 -5.89 18.96 -16.37
CA PRO A 25 -6.16 18.60 -17.77
C PRO A 25 -5.07 18.97 -18.79
N HIS A 26 -4.25 19.98 -18.48
CA HIS A 26 -3.15 20.43 -19.34
C HIS A 26 -1.77 20.27 -18.70
N GLY A 27 -1.68 19.70 -17.48
CA GLY A 27 -0.43 19.60 -16.73
C GLY A 27 0.09 20.96 -16.21
N ASP A 28 -0.75 21.98 -16.23
CA ASP A 28 -0.44 23.32 -15.75
C ASP A 28 -0.80 23.50 -14.27
N LEU A 29 -0.19 24.50 -13.64
CA LEU A 29 -0.55 24.97 -12.31
C LEU A 29 -2.05 25.34 -12.27
N PRO A 30 -2.81 24.94 -11.22
CA PRO A 30 -4.18 25.39 -11.03
C PRO A 30 -4.29 26.92 -11.11
N GLY A 31 -5.36 27.41 -11.74
CA GLY A 31 -5.56 28.84 -12.00
C GLY A 31 -5.76 29.70 -10.76
N SER A 32 -6.12 29.09 -9.62
CA SER A 32 -6.25 29.75 -8.33
C SER A 32 -5.34 29.09 -7.29
N ALA A 33 -4.72 29.91 -6.44
CA ALA A 33 -3.90 29.44 -5.33
C ALA A 33 -4.71 28.60 -4.31
N SER A 34 -6.02 28.84 -4.19
CA SER A 34 -6.91 28.05 -3.33
C SER A 34 -7.04 26.60 -3.78
N ASP A 35 -6.79 26.34 -5.06
CA ASP A 35 -7.02 25.05 -5.70
C ASP A 35 -5.72 24.22 -5.76
N ILE A 36 -4.62 24.77 -5.25
CA ILE A 36 -3.35 24.06 -5.14
C ILE A 36 -3.44 23.10 -3.95
N THR A 37 -3.68 21.83 -4.24
CA THR A 37 -3.68 20.77 -3.24
C THR A 37 -2.74 19.64 -3.62
N PRO A 38 -2.31 18.79 -2.67
CA PRO A 38 -1.51 17.60 -2.98
C PRO A 38 -2.20 16.62 -3.94
N LEU A 39 -3.54 16.65 -4.05
CA LEU A 39 -4.30 15.83 -5.00
C LEU A 39 -4.09 16.27 -6.46
N ASN A 40 -3.74 17.53 -6.66
CA ASN A 40 -3.42 18.08 -7.98
C ASN A 40 -1.97 17.82 -8.37
N VAL A 41 -1.19 17.11 -7.56
CA VAL A 41 0.20 16.74 -7.86
C VAL A 41 0.30 15.23 -7.94
N MET A 42 0.95 14.76 -9.00
CA MET A 42 1.21 13.34 -9.21
C MET A 42 2.68 13.06 -9.47
N ARG A 43 3.11 11.86 -9.13
CA ARG A 43 4.37 11.26 -9.58
C ARG A 43 4.11 9.91 -10.20
N LEU A 44 4.72 9.66 -11.35
CA LEU A 44 4.67 8.35 -12.00
C LEU A 44 5.75 7.45 -11.43
N LEU A 45 5.39 6.22 -11.08
CA LEU A 45 6.31 5.16 -10.68
C LEU A 45 6.33 4.09 -11.76
N ARG A 46 7.51 3.59 -12.09
CA ARG A 46 7.69 2.38 -12.88
C ARG A 46 7.99 1.24 -11.93
N ILE A 47 7.19 0.19 -11.98
CA ILE A 47 7.27 -0.97 -11.09
C ILE A 47 7.53 -2.20 -11.94
N GLU A 48 8.58 -2.94 -11.59
CA GLU A 48 8.73 -4.33 -12.01
C GLU A 48 7.83 -5.20 -11.15
N VAL A 49 6.84 -5.84 -11.77
CA VAL A 49 5.81 -6.65 -11.12
C VAL A 49 6.30 -8.09 -11.02
N HIS A 50 6.44 -8.57 -9.78
CA HIS A 50 6.81 -9.97 -9.50
C HIS A 50 5.58 -10.85 -9.36
N GLN A 51 4.49 -10.30 -8.82
CA GLN A 51 3.27 -11.04 -8.55
C GLN A 51 2.04 -10.14 -8.58
N GLU A 52 0.95 -10.66 -9.15
CA GLU A 52 -0.39 -10.07 -9.04
C GLU A 52 -1.23 -10.90 -8.06
N VAL A 53 -1.45 -10.35 -6.87
CA VAL A 53 -2.16 -11.02 -5.77
C VAL A 53 -3.66 -11.01 -6.03
N THR A 54 -4.18 -9.87 -6.51
CA THR A 54 -5.58 -9.72 -6.93
C THR A 54 -5.69 -8.76 -8.11
N GLY A 55 -6.75 -8.90 -8.90
CA GLY A 55 -6.98 -8.11 -10.09
C GLY A 55 -6.86 -8.93 -11.38
N PRO A 56 -7.01 -8.28 -12.55
CA PRO A 56 -6.90 -8.94 -13.84
C PRO A 56 -5.44 -9.33 -14.09
N GLN A 57 -5.18 -10.63 -14.25
CA GLN A 57 -3.85 -11.14 -14.57
C GLN A 57 -3.33 -10.49 -15.87
N ARG A 58 -2.28 -9.67 -15.78
CA ARG A 58 -1.61 -9.10 -16.95
C ARG A 58 -0.28 -9.79 -17.22
N THR A 59 0.09 -9.86 -18.50
CA THR A 59 1.38 -10.39 -18.95
C THR A 59 2.53 -9.37 -18.85
N GLU A 60 2.20 -8.11 -18.58
CA GLU A 60 3.15 -7.01 -18.46
C GLU A 60 3.93 -7.12 -17.15
N MET A 61 5.24 -7.37 -17.26
CA MET A 61 6.15 -7.40 -16.09
C MET A 61 6.52 -6.00 -15.59
N VAL A 62 6.25 -4.93 -16.34
CA VAL A 62 6.50 -3.55 -15.92
C VAL A 62 5.21 -2.75 -16.01
N ARG A 63 4.80 -2.14 -14.90
CA ARG A 63 3.63 -1.26 -14.85
C ARG A 63 4.03 0.17 -14.52
N THR A 64 3.27 1.11 -15.07
CA THR A 64 3.33 2.52 -14.67
C THR A 64 2.12 2.80 -13.80
N VAL A 65 2.36 3.27 -12.58
CA VAL A 65 1.33 3.69 -11.63
C VAL A 65 1.61 5.11 -11.19
N TRP A 66 0.70 5.73 -10.47
CA TRP A 66 0.93 7.05 -9.90
C TRP A 66 0.63 7.12 -8.41
N VAL A 67 1.32 8.04 -7.73
CA VAL A 67 1.08 8.43 -6.34
C VAL A 67 0.75 9.91 -6.29
N TYR A 68 -0.01 10.32 -5.27
CA TYR A 68 -0.24 11.73 -4.99
C TYR A 68 0.98 12.39 -4.35
N GLY A 69 1.10 13.69 -4.58
CA GLY A 69 2.17 14.52 -4.03
C GLY A 69 3.50 14.36 -4.76
N GLY A 70 4.52 15.02 -4.23
CA GLY A 70 5.83 15.15 -4.86
C GLY A 70 6.36 16.57 -4.83
N THR A 71 7.42 16.80 -5.58
CA THR A 71 8.09 18.10 -5.66
C THR A 71 7.99 18.66 -7.07
N ILE A 72 7.52 19.90 -7.18
CA ILE A 72 7.48 20.68 -8.42
C ILE A 72 8.26 21.98 -8.17
N GLY A 73 9.41 22.13 -8.82
CA GLY A 73 10.31 23.26 -8.56
C GLY A 73 10.78 23.27 -7.10
N CYS A 74 10.50 24.36 -6.38
CA CYS A 74 10.86 24.53 -4.96
C CYS A 74 9.75 24.11 -3.98
N HIS A 75 8.62 23.60 -4.47
CA HIS A 75 7.45 23.29 -3.65
C HIS A 75 7.28 21.78 -3.48
N ALA A 76 7.17 21.34 -2.22
CA ALA A 76 6.86 19.96 -1.85
C ALA A 76 5.38 19.83 -1.46
N PHE A 77 4.74 18.79 -1.97
CA PHE A 77 3.32 18.50 -1.76
C PHE A 77 3.20 17.10 -1.14
N SER A 78 2.66 17.02 0.07
CA SER A 78 2.47 15.77 0.81
C SER A 78 1.00 15.42 0.91
N TYR A 79 0.61 14.22 0.50
CA TYR A 79 -0.73 13.69 0.69
C TYR A 79 -0.78 12.83 1.96
N GLY A 80 -1.77 13.04 2.84
CA GLY A 80 -1.88 12.30 4.10
C GLY A 80 -0.95 12.77 5.22
N GLY A 81 -0.38 13.98 5.13
CA GLY A 81 0.43 14.61 6.18
C GLY A 81 1.90 14.19 6.24
N HIS A 82 2.32 13.26 5.38
CA HIS A 82 3.70 12.79 5.27
C HIS A 82 4.15 12.81 3.81
N GLU A 83 5.41 13.12 3.57
CA GLU A 83 6.01 12.98 2.26
C GLU A 83 6.18 11.49 1.94
N ILE A 84 5.66 11.07 0.79
CA ILE A 84 5.86 9.72 0.29
C ILE A 84 7.26 9.65 -0.34
N VAL A 85 8.23 9.21 0.45
CA VAL A 85 9.61 8.96 -0.01
C VAL A 85 9.67 7.56 -0.60
N ILE A 86 9.87 7.49 -1.92
CA ILE A 86 10.02 6.24 -2.68
C ILE A 86 11.28 6.33 -3.50
N GLU A 87 12.12 5.31 -3.40
CA GLU A 87 13.38 5.19 -4.11
C GLU A 87 13.39 3.95 -5.03
N PRO A 88 14.07 4.01 -6.18
CA PRO A 88 14.33 2.82 -6.98
C PRO A 88 15.05 1.74 -6.16
N GLY A 89 14.69 0.48 -6.41
CA GLY A 89 15.19 -0.70 -5.70
C GLY A 89 14.32 -1.14 -4.53
N GLN A 90 13.43 -0.29 -4.03
CA GLN A 90 12.54 -0.65 -2.92
C GLN A 90 11.42 -1.60 -3.38
N ARG A 91 11.16 -2.62 -2.57
CA ARG A 91 10.09 -3.61 -2.79
C ARG A 91 8.88 -3.25 -1.95
N HIS A 92 7.70 -3.33 -2.56
CA HIS A 92 6.45 -3.04 -1.87
C HIS A 92 5.32 -3.95 -2.33
N VAL A 93 4.31 -4.08 -1.46
CA VAL A 93 2.95 -4.44 -1.82
C VAL A 93 2.20 -3.16 -2.19
N PHE A 94 1.71 -3.07 -3.42
CA PHE A 94 0.97 -1.91 -3.92
C PHE A 94 -0.52 -2.22 -4.02
N PHE A 95 -1.33 -1.34 -3.45
CA PHE A 95 -2.79 -1.40 -3.50
C PHE A 95 -3.29 -0.36 -4.48
N LEU A 96 -3.79 -0.83 -5.63
CA LEU A 96 -4.12 0.03 -6.75
C LEU A 96 -5.61 0.36 -6.78
N GLY A 97 -5.96 1.64 -6.84
CA GLY A 97 -7.33 2.16 -6.89
C GLY A 97 -7.84 2.47 -8.30
N PHE A 98 -9.15 2.72 -8.38
CA PHE A 98 -9.82 3.21 -9.58
C PHE A 98 -9.81 4.76 -9.57
N ALA A 99 -8.73 5.37 -10.03
CA ALA A 99 -8.70 6.81 -10.25
C ALA A 99 -8.19 7.10 -11.65
N THR A 100 -8.84 8.04 -12.32
CA THR A 100 -8.44 8.50 -13.65
C THR A 100 -7.64 9.79 -13.48
N PRO A 101 -6.39 9.85 -13.94
CA PRO A 101 -5.63 11.10 -13.90
C PRO A 101 -6.28 12.15 -14.80
N GLU A 102 -6.30 13.40 -14.35
CA GLU A 102 -6.91 14.51 -15.08
C GLU A 102 -6.13 14.86 -16.35
N THR A 103 -4.83 14.55 -16.37
CA THR A 103 -3.93 14.72 -17.53
C THR A 103 -4.33 13.92 -18.76
N GLY A 104 -5.33 13.02 -18.64
CA GLY A 104 -5.77 12.16 -19.75
C GLY A 104 -4.85 10.96 -20.02
N LEU A 105 -3.90 10.68 -19.12
CA LEU A 105 -3.10 9.46 -19.19
C LEU A 105 -4.02 8.24 -19.07
N VAL A 106 -3.91 7.34 -20.04
CA VAL A 106 -4.64 6.05 -20.06
C VAL A 106 -3.83 4.97 -19.36
N ASP A 107 -4.53 3.99 -18.77
CA ASP A 107 -3.95 2.80 -18.13
C ASP A 107 -2.99 3.06 -16.96
N VAL A 108 -3.03 4.23 -16.34
CA VAL A 108 -2.25 4.53 -15.13
C VAL A 108 -3.13 4.44 -13.89
N GLN A 109 -2.90 3.42 -13.05
CA GLN A 109 -3.65 3.22 -11.81
C GLN A 109 -3.02 3.99 -10.65
N LEU A 110 -3.86 4.52 -9.77
CA LEU A 110 -3.44 5.19 -8.54
C LEU A 110 -3.00 4.17 -7.50
N VAL A 111 -1.86 4.39 -6.86
CA VAL A 111 -1.48 3.70 -5.63
C VAL A 111 -2.21 4.36 -4.46
N ASP A 112 -3.23 3.70 -3.91
CA ASP A 112 -3.94 4.19 -2.72
C ASP A 112 -3.11 3.94 -1.47
N GLN A 113 -2.45 2.78 -1.40
CA GLN A 113 -1.59 2.36 -0.30
C GLN A 113 -0.39 1.58 -0.83
N MET A 114 0.73 1.68 -0.12
CA MET A 114 1.91 0.85 -0.35
C MET A 114 2.47 0.40 0.99
N TRP A 115 2.85 -0.87 1.09
CA TRP A 115 3.50 -1.42 2.27
C TRP A 115 4.88 -1.92 1.88
N SER A 116 5.91 -1.48 2.60
CA SER A 116 7.30 -1.86 2.33
C SER A 116 7.55 -3.32 2.65
N ILE A 117 8.35 -3.96 1.82
CA ILE A 117 8.85 -5.31 2.02
C ILE A 117 10.34 -5.18 2.31
N ASP A 118 10.79 -5.75 3.42
CA ASP A 118 12.19 -5.71 3.81
C ASP A 118 13.04 -6.80 3.12
N GLU A 119 14.29 -6.91 3.53
CA GLU A 119 15.24 -7.90 2.99
C GLU A 119 14.93 -9.35 3.38
N HIS A 120 14.06 -9.57 4.38
CA HIS A 120 13.62 -10.88 4.85
C HIS A 120 12.28 -11.31 4.23
N ASP A 121 11.78 -10.56 3.24
CA ASP A 121 10.43 -10.72 2.67
C ASP A 121 9.28 -10.44 3.65
N ASP A 122 9.56 -9.73 4.75
CA ASP A 122 8.54 -9.33 5.72
C ASP A 122 7.89 -8.00 5.30
N VAL A 123 6.55 -7.95 5.43
CA VAL A 123 5.75 -6.77 5.08
C VAL A 123 5.58 -5.89 6.30
N SER A 124 6.07 -4.66 6.26
CA SER A 124 5.81 -3.65 7.28
C SER A 124 4.44 -3.00 7.05
N THR A 125 3.47 -3.31 7.90
CA THR A 125 2.13 -2.72 7.85
C THR A 125 2.01 -1.52 8.80
N PRO A 126 1.05 -0.61 8.58
CA PRO A 126 0.78 0.48 9.53
C PRO A 126 0.39 0.01 10.94
N LEU A 127 0.01 -1.26 11.12
CA LEU A 127 -0.32 -1.84 12.43
C LEU A 127 0.92 -2.27 13.22
N ASP A 128 2.09 -2.33 12.58
CA ASP A 128 3.35 -2.78 13.18
C ASP A 128 4.12 -1.63 13.88
N GLY A 129 3.57 -0.40 13.85
CA GLY A 129 4.06 0.71 14.67
C GLY A 129 3.61 0.59 16.14
N ASP A 130 4.46 1.04 17.07
CA ASP A 130 4.34 0.98 18.55
C ASP A 130 3.03 0.39 19.08
N ILE A 131 2.92 -0.93 19.05
CA ILE A 131 2.05 -1.63 19.98
C ILE A 131 2.81 -1.56 21.31
N PRO A 132 2.38 -0.77 22.32
CA PRO A 132 3.01 -0.86 23.63
C PRO A 132 2.95 -2.32 24.05
N CYS A 133 4.11 -2.91 24.30
CA CYS A 133 4.24 -4.28 24.80
C CYS A 133 3.48 -4.38 26.13
N GLY A 134 2.19 -4.67 26.05
CA GLY A 134 1.28 -4.57 27.19
C GLY A 134 -0.05 -5.30 26.98
N LEU A 135 -0.28 -5.91 25.80
CA LEU A 135 -1.38 -6.84 25.60
C LEU A 135 -0.83 -8.14 25.04
N SER A 136 -0.31 -8.94 25.97
CA SER A 136 -0.11 -10.37 25.78
C SER A 136 -1.47 -10.99 25.44
N SER A 137 -1.76 -11.13 24.15
CA SER A 137 -2.84 -11.98 23.68
C SER A 137 -2.36 -13.42 23.80
N THR A 138 -2.64 -14.05 24.93
CA THR A 138 -2.58 -15.50 25.02
C THR A 138 -3.54 -16.07 24.00
N ALA A 139 -3.00 -16.56 22.88
CA ALA A 139 -3.73 -17.44 21.99
C ALA A 139 -4.08 -18.71 22.78
N SER A 140 -5.34 -18.79 23.24
CA SER A 140 -5.89 -20.04 23.76
C SER A 140 -6.00 -21.02 22.60
N THR A 141 -5.08 -21.98 22.56
CA THR A 141 -5.19 -23.18 21.73
C THR A 141 -6.59 -23.78 21.89
N PRO A 142 -7.38 -23.98 20.82
CA PRO A 142 -8.63 -24.70 20.94
C PRO A 142 -8.31 -26.15 21.33
N PRO A 143 -8.97 -26.72 22.35
CA PRO A 143 -8.67 -28.09 22.77
C PRO A 143 -9.06 -29.07 21.64
N PRO A 144 -8.28 -30.15 21.45
CA PRO A 144 -8.55 -31.13 20.40
C PRO A 144 -9.88 -31.84 20.66
N ALA A 145 -10.70 -31.95 19.62
CA ALA A 145 -11.96 -32.69 19.66
C ALA A 145 -11.67 -34.19 19.85
N THR A 146 -12.16 -34.77 20.94
CA THR A 146 -12.28 -36.23 21.09
C THR A 146 -13.62 -36.60 21.71
N ALA A 147 -14.24 -37.64 21.15
CA ALA A 147 -15.58 -38.16 21.42
C ALA A 147 -15.78 -38.68 22.87
N PRO A 148 -17.03 -39.00 23.29
CA PRO A 148 -17.42 -39.05 24.70
C PRO A 148 -17.07 -40.39 25.35
N THR A 149 -16.80 -40.42 26.67
CA THR A 149 -17.26 -41.45 27.64
C THR A 149 -16.86 -41.07 29.08
N ARG A 150 -17.80 -41.32 30.01
CA ARG A 150 -17.71 -41.23 31.48
C ARG A 150 -16.41 -41.78 32.09
N GLY A 151 -15.91 -41.16 33.15
CA GLY A 151 -14.96 -41.79 34.07
C GLY A 151 -14.42 -40.85 35.14
N ARG A 152 -14.27 -41.32 36.38
CA ARG A 152 -14.03 -40.56 37.61
C ARG A 152 -12.60 -39.98 37.77
N GLN A 153 -12.53 -38.92 38.59
CA GLN A 153 -11.42 -38.44 39.46
C GLN A 153 -10.21 -39.38 39.63
N TYR A 154 -8.98 -38.83 39.49
CA TYR A 154 -7.84 -39.13 40.38
C TYR A 154 -6.89 -37.92 40.51
N THR A 155 -6.42 -37.70 41.74
CA THR A 155 -5.44 -36.72 42.23
C THR A 155 -4.02 -37.07 41.81
N CYS A 156 -3.17 -36.04 41.62
CA CYS A 156 -1.73 -36.19 41.42
C CYS A 156 -1.00 -36.23 42.77
N ASP A 157 -0.12 -37.22 42.95
CA ASP A 157 1.02 -37.19 43.88
C ASP A 157 2.15 -38.01 43.23
N GLY A 158 3.38 -37.44 43.22
CA GLY A 158 4.65 -38.15 43.00
C GLY A 158 5.25 -38.03 41.61
#